data_AF-A0A9D8X1B6-F1
#
_entry.id   AF-A0A9D8X1B6-F1
#
_cell.length_a   1.000
_cell.length_b   1.000
_cell.length_c   1.000
_cell.angle_alpha   90.00
_cell.angle_beta   90.00
_cell.angle_gamma   90.00
#
_symmetry.space_group_name_H-M   'P 1'
#
loop_
_entity.id
_entity.type
_entity.pdbx_description
1 polymer ?
#
loop_
_entity_poly.entity_id
_entity_poly.type
_entity_poly.pdbx_seq_one_letter_code
_entity_poly.pdbx_strand_id
1 'polypeptide(L)'
;MQFFYIDYMNNGKKERNIGFLRVENDGISVGLRGVPAQCGERCKVYAVNVDEERILMGEVPVKSGYGMEKLRWNHKMDFTRCMIIEIPLYGNRKGVCVLRGRPDTVQMHQPRDIDSSMRQEQNMQAVAYRAEENNSKKSVRNTETKEQLCSNKNSQDTGKLECADIYEEILEDKWQQLLKLYPQVHICPEAQSILIRPKDAVILTGKYHELATNSFVLHAYYNYRQLLLFRYMQNPVRYYLGVPGVYYEREQRIAQMFGFEGFENGEARMQKDADRKVYKGCFGYYMKRVEI
;
A
#
# COMPACT_ATOMS: atom_id res chain seq x y z
N MET A 1 -19.07 5.85 1.97
CA MET A 1 -18.09 6.83 2.48
C MET A 1 -16.80 6.68 1.69
N GLN A 2 -16.46 7.68 0.88
CA GLN A 2 -15.35 7.65 -0.07
C GLN A 2 -14.31 8.71 0.30
N PHE A 3 -13.03 8.41 0.14
CA PHE A 3 -11.96 9.38 0.35
C PHE A 3 -11.30 9.69 -0.99
N PHE A 4 -10.70 10.88 -1.05
CA PHE A 4 -9.98 11.37 -2.22
C PHE A 4 -8.81 12.21 -1.75
N TYR A 5 -7.81 12.36 -2.59
CA TYR A 5 -6.62 13.14 -2.29
C TYR A 5 -6.69 14.54 -2.88
N ILE A 6 -6.16 15.51 -2.15
CA ILE A 6 -5.99 16.88 -2.61
C ILE A 6 -4.54 17.04 -3.04
N ASP A 7 -4.33 17.11 -4.35
CA ASP A 7 -3.04 17.29 -4.96
C ASP A 7 -2.69 18.77 -5.07
N TYR A 8 -1.46 19.10 -4.70
CA TYR A 8 -0.90 20.42 -4.88
C TYR A 8 -0.40 20.56 -6.30
N MET A 9 -1.10 21.38 -7.07
CA MET A 9 -0.83 21.65 -8.46
C MET A 9 -0.14 23.00 -8.59
N ASN A 10 0.91 23.06 -9.41
CA ASN A 10 1.57 24.29 -9.83
C ASN A 10 1.65 24.28 -11.37
N ASN A 11 1.00 25.25 -12.01
CA ASN A 11 0.91 25.34 -13.48
C ASN A 11 0.54 24.01 -14.16
N GLY A 12 -0.43 23.27 -13.59
CA GLY A 12 -0.92 22.00 -14.14
C GLY A 12 -0.07 20.77 -13.81
N LYS A 13 1.10 20.93 -13.18
CA LYS A 13 1.92 19.81 -12.71
C LYS A 13 1.69 19.54 -11.22
N LYS A 14 1.48 18.28 -10.86
CA LYS A 14 1.44 17.83 -9.46
C LYS A 14 2.83 17.92 -8.84
N GLU A 15 2.95 18.63 -7.72
CA GLU A 15 4.20 18.69 -6.93
C GLU A 15 4.18 17.72 -5.74
N ARG A 16 3.06 17.66 -5.01
CA ARG A 16 2.89 16.80 -3.82
C ARG A 16 1.42 16.68 -3.41
N ASN A 17 1.12 15.80 -2.45
CA ASN A 17 -0.17 15.80 -1.77
C ASN A 17 -0.21 16.85 -0.64
N ILE A 18 -1.34 17.52 -0.46
CA ILE A 18 -1.56 18.53 0.61
C ILE A 18 -2.83 18.28 1.42
N GLY A 19 -3.40 17.10 1.34
CA GLY A 19 -4.64 16.84 2.05
C GLY A 19 -5.46 15.69 1.49
N PHE A 20 -6.61 15.53 2.12
CA PHE A 20 -7.62 14.57 1.75
C PHE A 20 -9.01 15.20 1.82
N LEU A 21 -9.92 14.62 1.07
CA LEU A 21 -11.32 14.96 1.03
C LEU A 21 -12.09 13.69 1.38
N ARG A 22 -12.94 13.77 2.40
CA ARG A 22 -13.85 12.69 2.80
C ARG A 22 -15.25 13.05 2.35
N VAL A 23 -15.84 12.23 1.49
CA VAL A 23 -17.20 12.41 1.00
C VAL A 23 -18.18 11.63 1.86
N GLU A 24 -19.19 12.35 2.36
CA GLU A 24 -20.32 11.84 3.13
C GLU A 24 -21.64 12.20 2.42
N ASN A 25 -22.74 11.59 2.88
CA ASN A 25 -24.06 11.81 2.25
C ASN A 25 -24.55 13.26 2.43
N ASP A 26 -24.14 13.93 3.51
CA ASP A 26 -24.56 15.29 3.86
C ASP A 26 -23.49 16.37 3.56
N GLY A 27 -22.30 15.98 3.12
CA GLY A 27 -21.25 16.92 2.80
C GLY A 27 -19.89 16.32 2.49
N ILE A 28 -18.86 17.15 2.65
CA ILE A 28 -17.45 16.81 2.53
C ILE A 28 -16.70 17.24 3.78
N SER A 29 -15.75 16.44 4.24
CA SER A 29 -14.73 16.87 5.21
C SER A 29 -13.42 17.09 4.48
N VAL A 30 -12.91 18.31 4.51
CA VAL A 30 -11.68 18.72 3.84
C VAL A 30 -10.58 18.78 4.89
N GLY A 31 -9.55 17.95 4.75
CA GLY A 31 -8.36 17.97 5.59
C GLY A 31 -7.16 18.45 4.79
N LEU A 32 -6.54 19.54 5.22
CA LEU A 32 -5.36 20.15 4.59
C LEU A 32 -4.12 19.98 5.47
N ARG A 33 -2.98 19.67 4.83
CA ARG A 33 -1.68 19.46 5.46
C ARG A 33 -0.55 20.10 4.63
N GLY A 34 0.34 20.79 5.34
CA GLY A 34 1.46 21.49 4.72
C GLY A 34 1.02 22.61 3.79
N VAL A 35 -0.08 23.29 4.10
CA VAL A 35 -0.51 24.49 3.39
C VAL A 35 0.56 25.57 3.57
N PRO A 36 1.05 26.19 2.47
CA PRO A 36 2.03 27.27 2.52
C PRO A 36 1.52 28.45 3.36
N ALA A 37 2.38 29.04 4.19
CA ALA A 37 2.02 30.17 5.07
C ALA A 37 1.45 31.37 4.30
N GLN A 38 1.85 31.54 3.03
CA GLN A 38 1.34 32.58 2.12
C GLN A 38 -0.16 32.46 1.81
N CYS A 39 -0.79 31.31 2.09
CA CYS A 39 -2.23 31.11 1.88
C CYS A 39 -3.07 31.69 3.02
N GLY A 40 -2.44 32.22 4.07
CA GLY A 40 -3.13 32.78 5.24
C GLY A 40 -3.76 31.71 6.15
N GLU A 41 -4.68 32.16 6.99
CA GLU A 41 -5.31 31.32 8.02
C GLU A 41 -6.59 30.63 7.55
N ARG A 42 -7.03 30.88 6.31
CA ARG A 42 -8.29 30.34 5.77
C ARG A 42 -8.18 30.03 4.28
N CYS A 43 -8.47 28.78 3.92
CA CYS A 43 -8.49 28.34 2.53
C CYS A 43 -9.93 28.16 2.04
N LYS A 44 -10.29 28.82 0.94
CA LYS A 44 -11.60 28.66 0.30
C LYS A 44 -11.66 27.34 -0.47
N VAL A 45 -12.77 26.62 -0.32
CA VAL A 45 -13.02 25.35 -0.99
C VAL A 45 -14.14 25.52 -1.98
N TYR A 46 -13.88 25.19 -3.24
CA TYR A 46 -14.84 25.26 -4.32
C TYR A 46 -15.10 23.86 -4.87
N ALA A 47 -16.34 23.63 -5.25
CA ALA A 47 -16.77 22.44 -5.96
C ALA A 47 -17.08 22.82 -7.41
N VAL A 48 -16.58 22.04 -8.35
CA VAL A 48 -16.70 22.26 -9.79
C VAL A 48 -17.53 21.15 -10.39
N ASN A 49 -18.57 21.51 -11.15
CA ASN A 49 -19.46 20.54 -11.81
C ASN A 49 -18.95 20.17 -13.22
N VAL A 50 -19.76 19.42 -13.97
CA VAL A 50 -19.42 19.01 -15.35
C VAL A 50 -19.38 20.21 -16.32
N ASP A 51 -20.18 21.24 -16.05
CA ASP A 51 -20.29 22.47 -16.84
C ASP A 51 -19.20 23.50 -16.50
N GLU A 52 -18.18 23.11 -15.72
CA GLU A 52 -17.11 23.97 -15.19
C GLU A 52 -17.60 25.10 -14.27
N GLU A 53 -18.86 25.06 -13.81
CA GLU A 53 -19.38 26.01 -12.85
C GLU A 53 -18.72 25.79 -11.48
N ARG A 54 -18.18 26.87 -10.92
CA ARG A 54 -17.39 26.85 -9.69
C ARG A 54 -18.20 27.40 -8.52
N ILE A 55 -18.62 26.51 -7.63
CA ILE A 55 -19.50 26.81 -6.49
C ILE A 55 -18.67 26.83 -5.19
N LEU A 56 -18.74 27.92 -4.42
CA LEU A 56 -18.07 28.00 -3.12
C LEU A 56 -18.79 27.12 -2.09
N MET A 57 -18.06 26.17 -1.50
CA MET A 57 -18.58 25.26 -0.46
C MET A 57 -18.34 25.79 0.95
N GLY A 58 -17.27 26.58 1.15
CA GLY A 58 -16.93 27.19 2.43
C GLY A 58 -15.43 27.45 2.57
N GLU A 59 -14.98 27.63 3.81
CA GLU A 59 -13.59 27.93 4.16
C GLU A 59 -13.08 26.93 5.20
N VAL A 60 -11.83 26.47 5.02
CA VAL A 60 -11.12 25.64 5.99
C VAL A 60 -10.17 26.53 6.79
N PRO A 61 -10.32 26.65 8.11
CA PRO A 61 -9.33 27.34 8.94
C PRO A 61 -8.02 26.54 8.99
N VAL A 62 -6.90 27.22 8.77
CA VAL A 62 -5.56 26.65 8.69
C VAL A 62 -4.66 27.30 9.73
N LYS A 63 -4.01 26.49 10.56
CA LYS A 63 -2.99 26.90 11.54
C LYS A 63 -1.71 26.10 11.32
N SER A 64 -0.58 26.79 11.19
CA SER A 64 0.73 26.17 10.95
C SER A 64 0.75 25.20 9.75
N GLY A 65 -0.03 25.49 8.71
CA GLY A 65 -0.16 24.67 7.51
C GLY A 65 -1.12 23.48 7.63
N TYR A 66 -1.88 23.37 8.72
CA TYR A 66 -2.86 22.31 8.95
C TYR A 66 -4.26 22.87 9.16
N GLY A 67 -5.26 22.25 8.55
CA GLY A 67 -6.66 22.65 8.74
C GLY A 67 -7.61 21.51 8.44
N MET A 68 -8.74 21.44 9.13
CA MET A 68 -9.78 20.47 8.82
C MET A 68 -11.15 21.07 9.08
N GLU A 69 -12.07 20.92 8.12
CA GLU A 69 -13.44 21.43 8.26
C GLU A 69 -14.45 20.54 7.55
N LYS A 70 -15.67 20.45 8.08
CA LYS A 70 -16.79 19.77 7.42
C LYS A 70 -17.69 20.80 6.73
N LEU A 71 -17.82 20.68 5.42
CA LEU A 71 -18.65 21.52 4.56
C LEU A 71 -19.87 20.72 4.11
N ARG A 72 -21.06 21.31 4.19
CA ARG A 72 -22.30 20.62 3.81
C ARG A 72 -22.57 20.75 2.31
N TRP A 73 -23.16 19.71 1.73
CA TRP A 73 -23.77 19.82 0.41
C TRP A 73 -24.88 20.86 0.43
N ASN A 74 -25.15 21.46 -0.73
CA ASN A 74 -26.21 22.45 -0.87
C ASN A 74 -27.11 22.09 -2.07
N HIS A 75 -28.19 22.83 -2.26
CA HIS A 75 -29.16 22.57 -3.33
C HIS A 75 -28.57 22.70 -4.76
N LYS A 76 -27.45 23.42 -4.91
CA LYS A 76 -26.76 23.58 -6.20
C LYS A 76 -25.74 22.46 -6.43
N MET A 77 -25.13 21.95 -5.36
CA MET A 77 -23.99 21.05 -5.40
C MET A 77 -24.11 19.92 -4.40
N ASP A 78 -24.17 18.70 -4.93
CA ASP A 78 -24.18 17.44 -4.21
C ASP A 78 -23.04 16.54 -4.72
N PHE A 79 -22.89 15.37 -4.09
CA PHE A 79 -21.86 14.44 -4.48
C PHE A 79 -22.00 13.97 -5.94
N THR A 80 -23.20 13.84 -6.51
CA THR A 80 -23.40 13.33 -7.88
C THR A 80 -22.99 14.33 -8.95
N ARG A 81 -23.19 15.63 -8.68
CA ARG A 81 -22.87 16.73 -9.61
C ARG A 81 -21.43 17.21 -9.48
N CYS A 82 -20.78 16.95 -8.34
CA CYS A 82 -19.42 17.41 -8.09
C CYS A 82 -18.38 16.56 -8.84
N MET A 83 -17.63 17.19 -9.74
CA MET A 83 -16.57 16.54 -10.52
C MET A 83 -15.20 16.74 -9.87
N ILE A 84 -14.93 17.95 -9.40
CA ILE A 84 -13.62 18.34 -8.86
C ILE A 84 -13.82 19.26 -7.65
N ILE A 85 -13.00 19.10 -6.61
CA ILE A 85 -12.82 20.11 -5.55
C ILE A 85 -11.55 20.90 -5.85
N GLU A 86 -11.65 22.23 -5.83
CA GLU A 86 -10.55 23.16 -6.04
C GLU A 86 -10.36 24.09 -4.85
N ILE A 87 -9.10 24.25 -4.44
CA ILE A 87 -8.68 25.10 -3.31
C ILE A 87 -7.60 26.04 -3.83
N PRO A 88 -7.91 27.31 -4.14
CA PRO A 88 -6.89 28.28 -4.53
C PRO A 88 -5.87 28.46 -3.42
N LEU A 89 -4.60 28.45 -3.80
CA LEU A 89 -3.47 28.72 -2.93
C LEU A 89 -2.74 29.96 -3.45
N TYR A 90 -1.55 30.24 -2.93
CA TYR A 90 -0.80 31.43 -3.34
C TYR A 90 -0.27 31.36 -4.78
N GLY A 91 -0.33 32.49 -5.49
CA GLY A 91 0.09 32.59 -6.89
C GLY A 91 -0.76 31.70 -7.81
N ASN A 92 -0.11 30.94 -8.69
CA ASN A 92 -0.77 30.02 -9.63
C ASN A 92 -1.01 28.62 -9.07
N ARG A 93 -0.79 28.41 -7.76
CA ARG A 93 -0.96 27.10 -7.13
C ARG A 93 -2.38 26.87 -6.69
N LYS A 94 -2.81 25.61 -6.76
CA LYS A 94 -4.11 25.18 -6.26
C LYS A 94 -4.05 23.75 -5.74
N GLY A 95 -4.83 23.47 -4.70
CA GLY A 95 -5.23 22.13 -4.33
C GLY A 95 -6.32 21.64 -5.28
N VAL A 96 -6.14 20.48 -5.88
CA VAL A 96 -7.11 19.87 -6.80
C VAL A 96 -7.40 18.45 -6.33
N CYS A 97 -8.67 18.12 -6.24
CA CYS A 97 -9.14 16.79 -5.88
C CYS A 97 -10.19 16.36 -6.90
N VAL A 98 -9.87 15.34 -7.70
CA VAL A 98 -10.76 14.86 -8.76
C VAL A 98 -11.66 13.77 -8.19
N LEU A 99 -12.98 14.01 -8.20
CA LEU A 99 -13.98 13.02 -7.78
C LEU A 99 -14.38 12.10 -8.93
N ARG A 100 -14.45 12.66 -10.15
CA ARG A 100 -14.82 11.95 -11.40
C ARG A 100 -14.05 12.52 -12.58
N GLY A 101 -13.63 11.63 -13.49
CA GLY A 101 -12.97 12.03 -14.75
C GLY A 101 -13.97 12.62 -15.75
N ARG A 102 -13.49 13.52 -16.62
CA ARG A 102 -14.28 13.99 -17.78
C ARG A 102 -14.40 12.86 -18.81
N PRO A 103 -15.51 12.78 -19.57
CA PRO A 103 -15.66 11.77 -20.62
C PRO A 103 -14.62 11.86 -21.77
N ASP A 104 -14.04 13.05 -22.02
CA ASP A 104 -13.37 13.34 -23.30
C ASP A 104 -11.83 13.40 -23.30
N THR A 105 -11.12 12.88 -22.29
CA THR A 105 -9.64 12.80 -22.34
C THR A 105 -9.13 11.37 -22.38
N VAL A 106 -8.82 10.93 -23.60
CA VAL A 106 -8.04 9.72 -23.89
C VAL A 106 -6.54 10.02 -23.68
N GLN A 107 -5.93 9.20 -22.80
CA GLN A 107 -4.50 8.96 -22.54
C GLN A 107 -3.68 9.96 -21.67
N MET A 108 -3.34 9.49 -20.46
CA MET A 108 -2.00 8.95 -20.18
C MET A 108 -2.09 8.01 -18.98
N HIS A 109 -1.53 6.81 -19.11
CA HIS A 109 -1.50 5.78 -18.07
C HIS A 109 -0.82 6.31 -16.80
N GLN A 110 -1.54 6.48 -15.68
CA GLN A 110 -0.95 6.64 -14.35
C GLN A 110 -1.84 6.04 -13.23
N PRO A 111 -1.22 5.61 -12.11
CA PRO A 111 -1.63 4.45 -11.34
C PRO A 111 -2.83 4.69 -10.43
N ARG A 112 -3.63 3.62 -10.26
CA ARG A 112 -4.80 3.53 -9.38
C ARG A 112 -4.48 3.96 -7.94
N ASP A 113 -5.37 4.80 -7.41
CA ASP A 113 -5.27 5.57 -6.17
C ASP A 113 -4.97 4.80 -4.88
N ILE A 114 -4.18 5.46 -4.03
CA ILE A 114 -3.56 5.06 -2.75
C ILE A 114 -4.54 5.18 -1.54
N ASP A 115 -5.85 5.31 -1.79
CA ASP A 115 -6.88 5.66 -0.78
C ASP A 115 -7.18 4.55 0.25
N SER A 116 -6.62 3.36 0.04
CA SER A 116 -6.56 2.30 1.03
C SER A 116 -5.61 2.60 2.19
N SER A 117 -4.62 3.49 2.02
CA SER A 117 -3.48 3.59 2.92
C SER A 117 -3.80 4.13 4.31
N MET A 118 -4.61 5.19 4.42
CA MET A 118 -4.87 5.87 5.70
C MET A 118 -5.89 5.13 6.59
N ARG A 119 -6.91 4.49 5.99
CA ARG A 119 -7.83 3.61 6.75
C ARG A 119 -7.11 2.35 7.21
N GLN A 120 -6.25 1.80 6.37
CA GLN A 120 -5.41 0.67 6.74
C GLN A 120 -4.37 1.06 7.78
N GLU A 121 -3.73 2.24 7.75
CA GLU A 121 -2.76 2.68 8.76
C GLU A 121 -3.33 2.74 10.18
N GLN A 122 -4.54 3.32 10.35
CA GLN A 122 -5.23 3.35 11.66
C GLN A 122 -5.70 1.95 12.09
N ASN A 123 -6.14 1.11 11.15
CA ASN A 123 -6.54 -0.27 11.43
C ASN A 123 -5.31 -1.19 11.68
N MET A 124 -4.17 -0.91 11.05
CA MET A 124 -2.88 -1.60 11.20
C MET A 124 -2.32 -1.39 12.59
N GLN A 125 -2.38 -0.15 13.07
CA GLN A 125 -2.03 0.19 14.44
C GLN A 125 -2.95 -0.54 15.43
N ALA A 126 -4.27 -0.52 15.21
CA ALA A 126 -5.20 -1.25 16.08
C ALA A 126 -4.98 -2.78 16.07
N VAL A 127 -4.64 -3.38 14.92
CA VAL A 127 -4.30 -4.81 14.79
C VAL A 127 -2.96 -5.11 15.47
N ALA A 128 -1.96 -4.26 15.32
CA ALA A 128 -0.65 -4.41 15.96
C ALA A 128 -0.73 -4.27 17.49
N TYR A 129 -1.46 -3.26 17.99
CA TYR A 129 -1.74 -3.11 19.43
C TYR A 129 -2.52 -4.30 20.01
N ARG A 130 -3.47 -4.87 19.25
CA ARG A 130 -4.19 -6.11 19.65
C ARG A 130 -3.32 -7.36 19.63
N ALA A 131 -2.32 -7.43 18.75
CA ALA A 131 -1.36 -8.54 18.71
C ALA A 131 -0.42 -8.51 19.92
N GLU A 132 -0.03 -7.33 20.42
CA GLU A 132 0.76 -7.17 21.65
C GLU A 132 -0.01 -7.63 22.91
N GLU A 133 -1.30 -7.24 23.05
CA GLU A 133 -2.12 -7.66 24.20
C GLU A 133 -2.37 -9.18 24.28
N ASN A 134 -2.46 -9.85 23.13
CA ASN A 134 -2.65 -11.30 23.07
C ASN A 134 -1.38 -12.09 23.38
N ASN A 135 -0.20 -11.49 23.18
CA ASN A 135 1.08 -12.12 23.49
C ASN A 135 1.44 -12.01 24.99
N SER A 136 0.96 -10.97 25.67
CA SER A 136 1.10 -10.82 27.13
C SER A 136 0.16 -11.71 27.96
N LYS A 137 -0.84 -12.36 27.34
CA LYS A 137 -1.82 -13.25 28.03
C LYS A 137 -1.62 -14.75 27.77
N LYS A 138 -0.57 -15.15 27.03
CA LYS A 138 -0.12 -16.55 26.90
C LYS A 138 1.21 -16.77 27.62
N SER A 139 1.22 -16.49 28.91
CA SER A 139 2.23 -16.96 29.83
C SER A 139 1.49 -17.47 31.07
N VAL A 140 1.80 -18.69 31.47
CA VAL A 140 1.21 -19.45 32.59
C VAL A 140 -0.10 -20.21 32.28
N ARG A 141 0.02 -21.44 31.76
CA ARG A 141 -0.32 -22.69 32.51
C ARG A 141 0.01 -23.96 31.68
N ASN A 142 1.13 -24.59 32.06
CA ASN A 142 1.38 -26.03 32.29
C ASN A 142 1.04 -27.06 31.20
N THR A 143 2.05 -27.66 30.54
CA THR A 143 2.81 -28.90 30.86
C THR A 143 2.13 -30.20 30.41
N GLU A 144 2.84 -30.88 29.50
CA GLU A 144 2.99 -32.35 29.34
C GLU A 144 1.73 -33.21 29.10
N THR A 145 1.70 -34.01 28.01
CA THR A 145 1.92 -35.49 28.06
C THR A 145 1.93 -36.11 26.64
N LYS A 146 2.99 -36.89 26.40
CA LYS A 146 3.33 -38.03 25.50
C LYS A 146 2.37 -38.60 24.43
N GLU A 147 3.00 -38.86 23.28
CA GLU A 147 3.11 -40.10 22.46
C GLU A 147 1.91 -41.02 22.09
N GLN A 148 2.00 -41.47 20.81
CA GLN A 148 1.73 -42.82 20.24
C GLN A 148 0.39 -43.17 19.53
N LEU A 149 0.53 -43.28 18.19
CA LEU A 149 0.25 -44.42 17.29
C LEU A 149 -1.20 -44.86 16.88
N CYS A 150 -1.32 -45.04 15.54
CA CYS A 150 -1.98 -46.11 14.77
C CYS A 150 -3.39 -45.95 14.14
N SER A 151 -3.37 -45.75 12.80
CA SER A 151 -3.83 -46.68 11.74
C SER A 151 -5.31 -46.98 11.42
N ASN A 152 -5.52 -47.05 10.09
CA ASN A 152 -6.52 -47.79 9.27
C ASN A 152 -7.91 -47.14 9.03
N LYS A 153 -8.59 -47.22 7.87
CA LYS A 153 -8.32 -47.56 6.44
C LYS A 153 -9.65 -47.33 5.67
N ASN A 154 -9.55 -46.89 4.40
CA ASN A 154 -10.43 -47.12 3.22
C ASN A 154 -11.88 -46.55 3.23
N SER A 155 -12.41 -45.96 2.14
CA SER A 155 -12.63 -46.61 0.84
C SER A 155 -12.85 -45.60 -0.32
N GLN A 156 -12.56 -46.10 -1.53
CA GLN A 156 -12.64 -45.52 -2.88
C GLN A 156 -14.04 -45.07 -3.33
N ASP A 157 -14.12 -44.11 -4.26
CA ASP A 157 -14.67 -44.34 -5.61
C ASP A 157 -14.25 -43.26 -6.62
N THR A 158 -14.52 -43.54 -7.88
CA THR A 158 -13.76 -43.30 -9.10
C THR A 158 -14.25 -42.11 -9.94
N GLY A 159 -13.36 -41.56 -10.78
CA GLY A 159 -13.71 -40.59 -11.81
C GLY A 159 -12.50 -40.10 -12.60
N LYS A 160 -11.98 -40.93 -13.52
CA LYS A 160 -10.93 -40.57 -14.48
C LYS A 160 -11.48 -39.63 -15.56
N LEU A 161 -10.77 -38.53 -15.81
CA LEU A 161 -10.67 -37.83 -17.09
C LEU A 161 -9.23 -37.32 -17.19
N GLU A 162 -8.40 -37.98 -18.02
CA GLU A 162 -7.08 -37.50 -18.43
C GLU A 162 -7.13 -37.05 -19.89
N CYS A 163 -6.52 -35.90 -20.19
CA CYS A 163 -5.63 -35.59 -21.33
C CYS A 163 -5.50 -34.04 -21.39
N ALA A 164 -4.36 -33.41 -21.62
CA ALA A 164 -3.01 -33.86 -21.91
C ALA A 164 -2.06 -32.67 -21.69
N ASP A 165 -0.82 -33.00 -21.32
CA ASP A 165 0.42 -32.39 -21.79
C ASP A 165 0.68 -30.90 -21.57
N ILE A 166 1.34 -30.57 -20.45
CA ILE A 166 2.63 -29.84 -20.46
C ILE A 166 3.48 -30.34 -19.27
N TYR A 167 4.17 -31.47 -19.43
CA TYR A 167 5.34 -31.77 -18.60
C TYR A 167 6.54 -30.99 -19.15
N GLU A 168 6.62 -29.70 -18.84
CA GLU A 168 7.85 -28.94 -19.03
C GLU A 168 8.73 -29.13 -17.79
N GLU A 169 9.83 -29.87 -17.97
CA GLU A 169 11.01 -30.02 -17.11
C GLU A 169 10.88 -29.45 -15.69
N ILE A 170 10.75 -30.35 -14.70
CA ILE A 170 11.02 -30.04 -13.31
C ILE A 170 12.49 -29.63 -13.21
N LEU A 171 12.79 -28.33 -13.31
CA LEU A 171 14.12 -27.81 -13.03
C LEU A 171 14.46 -28.18 -11.58
N GLU A 172 15.67 -28.70 -11.35
CA GLU A 172 16.13 -29.21 -10.03
C GLU A 172 16.06 -28.16 -8.90
N ASP A 173 16.00 -26.87 -9.23
CA ASP A 173 15.85 -25.75 -8.29
C ASP A 173 14.50 -25.05 -8.49
N LYS A 174 13.63 -25.10 -7.47
CA LYS A 174 12.33 -24.40 -7.44
C LYS A 174 12.46 -22.94 -7.89
N TRP A 175 13.56 -22.27 -7.56
CA TRP A 175 13.78 -20.89 -7.95
C TRP A 175 13.90 -20.70 -9.48
N GLN A 176 14.53 -21.63 -10.18
CA GLN A 176 14.65 -21.56 -11.64
C GLN A 176 13.29 -21.68 -12.32
N GLN A 177 12.39 -22.48 -11.74
CA GLN A 177 11.00 -22.57 -12.20
C GLN A 177 10.28 -21.23 -11.98
N LEU A 178 10.46 -20.63 -10.81
CA LEU A 178 9.87 -19.31 -10.51
C LEU A 178 10.39 -18.21 -11.44
N LEU A 179 11.66 -18.25 -11.86
CA LEU A 179 12.20 -17.29 -12.84
C LEU A 179 11.53 -17.38 -14.21
N LYS A 180 11.06 -18.57 -14.63
CA LYS A 180 10.30 -18.74 -15.89
C LYS A 180 8.87 -18.21 -15.78
N LEU A 181 8.26 -18.31 -14.59
CA LEU A 181 6.84 -17.99 -14.36
C LEU A 181 6.60 -16.53 -13.96
N TYR A 182 7.56 -15.89 -13.30
CA TYR A 182 7.40 -14.55 -12.73
C TYR A 182 8.39 -13.54 -13.34
N PRO A 183 7.95 -12.29 -13.59
CA PRO A 183 8.86 -11.25 -14.08
C PRO A 183 10.02 -11.01 -13.12
N GLN A 184 11.24 -11.07 -13.63
CA GLN A 184 12.43 -10.72 -12.87
C GLN A 184 12.58 -9.20 -12.76
N VAL A 185 12.92 -8.73 -11.56
CA VAL A 185 13.23 -7.33 -11.28
C VAL A 185 14.61 -7.30 -10.64
N HIS A 186 15.47 -6.36 -11.02
CA HIS A 186 16.78 -6.19 -10.39
C HIS A 186 16.76 -4.97 -9.47
N ILE A 187 16.79 -5.21 -8.16
CA ILE A 187 16.80 -4.15 -7.14
C ILE A 187 18.21 -3.93 -6.57
N CYS A 188 18.91 -5.02 -6.23
CA CYS A 188 20.27 -4.99 -5.72
C CYS A 188 21.15 -6.05 -6.41
N PRO A 189 22.46 -5.81 -6.55
CA PRO A 189 23.41 -6.76 -7.11
C PRO A 189 23.47 -8.11 -6.35
N GLU A 190 23.24 -8.09 -5.04
CA GLU A 190 23.47 -9.22 -4.14
C GLU A 190 22.31 -10.23 -4.13
N ALA A 191 21.18 -9.88 -4.73
CA ALA A 191 20.00 -10.72 -4.75
C ALA A 191 19.31 -10.74 -6.11
N GLN A 192 18.79 -11.91 -6.45
CA GLN A 192 17.83 -12.03 -7.53
C GLN A 192 16.43 -11.76 -6.96
N SER A 193 15.62 -10.96 -7.66
CA SER A 193 14.23 -10.71 -7.25
C SER A 193 13.23 -10.98 -8.35
N ILE A 194 12.08 -11.52 -7.97
CA ILE A 194 10.94 -11.76 -8.85
C ILE A 194 9.70 -11.05 -8.31
N LEU A 195 8.84 -10.62 -9.22
CA LEU A 195 7.57 -9.97 -8.90
C LEU A 195 6.50 -11.02 -8.63
N ILE A 196 5.94 -11.02 -7.42
CA ILE A 196 4.85 -11.90 -7.01
C ILE A 196 3.63 -11.09 -6.59
N ARG A 197 2.48 -11.75 -6.44
CA ARG A 197 1.25 -11.15 -5.90
C ARG A 197 0.87 -11.85 -4.60
N PRO A 198 0.00 -11.26 -3.76
CA PRO A 198 -0.44 -11.91 -2.52
C PRO A 198 -1.03 -13.32 -2.73
N LYS A 199 -1.77 -13.53 -3.82
CA LYS A 199 -2.31 -14.86 -4.18
C LYS A 199 -1.23 -15.89 -4.52
N ASP A 200 -0.03 -15.44 -4.86
CA ASP A 200 1.10 -16.28 -5.22
C ASP A 200 1.91 -16.70 -3.96
N ALA A 201 1.47 -16.33 -2.74
CA ALA A 201 2.12 -16.75 -1.48
C ALA A 201 2.17 -18.27 -1.28
N VAL A 202 1.37 -19.03 -2.04
CA VAL A 202 1.39 -20.50 -2.08
C VAL A 202 2.75 -21.08 -2.51
N ILE A 203 3.60 -20.29 -3.19
CA ILE A 203 4.97 -20.69 -3.55
C ILE A 203 5.90 -20.77 -2.33
N LEU A 204 5.52 -20.14 -1.22
CA LEU A 204 6.26 -20.18 0.04
C LEU A 204 5.87 -21.44 0.83
N THR A 205 6.69 -21.83 1.82
CA THR A 205 6.31 -22.90 2.75
C THR A 205 5.03 -22.55 3.52
N GLY A 206 4.24 -23.56 3.89
CA GLY A 206 2.89 -23.37 4.44
C GLY A 206 2.77 -22.41 5.61
N LYS A 207 3.83 -22.29 6.43
CA LYS A 207 3.91 -21.33 7.55
C LYS A 207 3.85 -19.86 7.12
N TYR A 208 4.05 -19.55 5.84
CA TYR A 208 4.04 -18.18 5.30
C TYR A 208 2.80 -17.87 4.46
N HIS A 209 1.86 -18.80 4.28
CA HIS A 209 0.65 -18.56 3.48
C HIS A 209 -0.24 -17.46 4.06
N GLU A 210 -0.19 -17.25 5.38
CA GLU A 210 -0.86 -16.14 6.08
C GLU A 210 -0.41 -14.76 5.60
N LEU A 211 0.76 -14.63 4.95
CA LEU A 211 1.24 -13.37 4.36
C LEU A 211 0.36 -12.88 3.21
N ALA A 212 -0.40 -13.78 2.55
CA ALA A 212 -1.39 -13.38 1.56
C ALA A 212 -2.53 -12.53 2.16
N THR A 213 -2.83 -12.74 3.44
CA THR A 213 -3.89 -12.05 4.20
C THR A 213 -3.35 -11.01 5.17
N ASN A 214 -2.02 -10.91 5.30
CA ASN A 214 -1.39 -9.98 6.22
C ASN A 214 -1.69 -8.54 5.81
N SER A 215 -2.28 -7.77 6.73
CA SER A 215 -2.71 -6.40 6.48
C SER A 215 -1.56 -5.51 6.00
N PHE A 216 -0.34 -5.66 6.55
CA PHE A 216 0.83 -4.87 6.16
C PHE A 216 1.24 -5.15 4.71
N VAL A 217 1.28 -6.43 4.33
CA VAL A 217 1.57 -6.87 2.95
C VAL A 217 0.51 -6.35 1.99
N LEU A 218 -0.77 -6.53 2.33
CA LEU A 218 -1.88 -6.11 1.49
C LEU A 218 -1.90 -4.59 1.30
N HIS A 219 -1.68 -3.82 2.38
CA HIS A 219 -1.60 -2.36 2.32
C HIS A 219 -0.55 -1.89 1.33
N ALA A 220 0.69 -2.33 1.51
CA ALA A 220 1.77 -2.01 0.60
C ALA A 220 1.48 -2.47 -0.84
N TYR A 221 0.94 -3.67 -1.02
CA TYR A 221 0.58 -4.17 -2.35
C TYR A 221 -0.51 -3.33 -3.01
N TYR A 222 -1.53 -2.87 -2.29
CA TYR A 222 -2.57 -2.00 -2.87
C TYR A 222 -2.03 -0.62 -3.26
N ASN A 223 -1.06 -0.10 -2.51
CA ASN A 223 -0.46 1.22 -2.74
C ASN A 223 0.59 1.23 -3.85
N TYR A 224 1.45 0.20 -3.92
CA TYR A 224 2.58 0.15 -4.85
C TYR A 224 2.41 -0.87 -5.99
N ARG A 225 1.43 -1.78 -5.87
CA ARG A 225 1.19 -2.89 -6.82
C ARG A 225 2.41 -3.76 -7.07
N GLN A 226 3.33 -3.78 -6.11
CA GLN A 226 4.60 -4.46 -6.19
C GLN A 226 4.80 -5.29 -4.91
N LEU A 227 5.22 -6.54 -5.07
CA LEU A 227 5.66 -7.40 -3.98
C LEU A 227 6.78 -8.27 -4.53
N LEU A 228 7.93 -8.29 -3.86
CA LEU A 228 9.12 -8.94 -4.38
C LEU A 228 9.50 -10.13 -3.52
N LEU A 229 9.83 -11.25 -4.16
CA LEU A 229 10.53 -12.34 -3.52
C LEU A 229 12.01 -12.23 -3.90
N PHE A 230 12.88 -12.15 -2.91
CA PHE A 230 14.32 -12.06 -3.05
C PHE A 230 14.98 -13.40 -2.76
N ARG A 231 16.02 -13.72 -3.52
CA ARG A 231 16.97 -14.81 -3.26
C ARG A 231 18.37 -14.21 -3.16
N TYR A 232 18.94 -14.27 -1.95
CA TYR A 232 20.32 -13.90 -1.70
C TYR A 232 21.21 -15.13 -1.82
N MET A 233 22.24 -15.04 -2.66
CA MET A 233 23.22 -16.10 -2.90
C MET A 233 24.31 -16.11 -1.79
N GLN A 234 23.87 -16.05 -0.54
CA GLN A 234 24.73 -16.27 0.63
C GLN A 234 24.87 -17.77 0.91
N ASN A 235 25.79 -18.18 1.78
CA ASN A 235 25.88 -19.56 2.27
C ASN A 235 25.44 -19.61 3.75
N PRO A 236 24.26 -20.18 4.08
CA PRO A 236 23.26 -20.79 3.19
C PRO A 236 22.43 -19.77 2.40
N VAL A 237 21.79 -20.22 1.31
CA VAL A 237 20.88 -19.39 0.49
C VAL A 237 19.71 -18.92 1.35
N ARG A 238 19.34 -17.64 1.21
CA ARG A 238 18.26 -17.04 2.01
C ARG A 238 17.22 -16.39 1.10
N TYR A 239 15.96 -16.58 1.45
CA TYR A 239 14.84 -15.97 0.76
C TYR A 239 14.18 -14.92 1.66
N TYR A 240 13.75 -13.82 1.05
CA TYR A 240 13.06 -12.74 1.74
C TYR A 240 11.87 -12.26 0.94
N LEU A 241 10.75 -12.05 1.62
CA LEU A 241 9.63 -11.29 1.09
C LEU A 241 9.90 -9.80 1.34
N GLY A 242 9.98 -9.02 0.28
CA GLY A 242 10.14 -7.57 0.32
C GLY A 242 8.85 -6.84 0.00
N VAL A 243 8.37 -6.09 1.00
CA VAL A 243 7.12 -5.32 0.95
C VAL A 243 7.47 -3.84 0.73
N PRO A 244 7.04 -3.21 -0.37
CA PRO A 244 7.45 -1.85 -0.68
C PRO A 244 6.91 -0.83 0.33
N GLY A 245 7.71 0.19 0.63
CA GLY A 245 7.31 1.27 1.53
C GLY A 245 8.34 2.38 1.63
N VAL A 246 7.95 3.47 2.29
CA VAL A 246 8.84 4.59 2.59
C VAL A 246 9.39 4.44 4.00
N TYR A 247 10.70 4.61 4.17
CA TYR A 247 11.37 4.45 5.44
C TYR A 247 11.10 5.63 6.39
N TYR A 248 10.30 5.38 7.41
CA TYR A 248 10.13 6.26 8.56
C TYR A 248 10.11 5.43 9.85
N GLU A 249 10.48 6.01 10.98
CA GLU A 249 10.55 5.29 12.27
C GLU A 249 9.21 4.71 12.72
N ARG A 250 8.10 5.34 12.32
CA ARG A 250 6.76 4.84 12.64
C ARG A 250 6.46 3.58 11.82
N GLU A 251 6.70 3.62 10.52
CA GLU A 251 6.45 2.56 9.56
C GLU A 251 7.38 1.38 9.82
N GLN A 252 8.63 1.65 10.22
CA GLN A 252 9.56 0.64 10.70
C GLN A 252 9.04 -0.09 11.94
N ARG A 253 8.50 0.63 12.93
CA ARG A 253 7.91 -0.01 14.13
C ARG A 253 6.72 -0.89 13.78
N ILE A 254 5.84 -0.41 12.90
CA ILE A 254 4.69 -1.20 12.43
C ILE A 254 5.19 -2.45 11.69
N ALA A 255 6.15 -2.30 10.77
CA ALA A 255 6.73 -3.42 10.04
C ALA A 255 7.31 -4.48 11.00
N GLN A 256 8.03 -4.06 12.02
CA GLN A 256 8.57 -4.94 13.06
C GLN A 256 7.47 -5.70 13.83
N MET A 257 6.35 -5.06 14.16
CA MET A 257 5.20 -5.73 14.81
C MET A 257 4.59 -6.84 13.95
N PHE A 258 4.62 -6.70 12.62
CA PHE A 258 4.22 -7.76 11.68
C PHE A 258 5.36 -8.75 11.33
N GLY A 259 6.51 -8.62 12.01
CA GLY A 259 7.68 -9.47 11.87
C GLY A 259 8.47 -9.25 10.59
N PHE A 260 8.53 -8.01 10.10
CA PHE A 260 9.48 -7.56 9.07
C PHE A 260 10.69 -6.91 9.77
N GLU A 261 11.83 -7.57 9.70
CA GLU A 261 13.00 -7.29 10.53
C GLU A 261 14.02 -6.36 9.86
N GLY A 262 13.98 -6.24 8.53
CA GLY A 262 14.94 -5.46 7.75
C GLY A 262 14.29 -4.46 6.80
N PHE A 263 15.11 -3.58 6.24
CA PHE A 263 14.71 -2.66 5.17
C PHE A 263 15.83 -2.55 4.14
N GLU A 264 15.51 -2.78 2.88
CA GLU A 264 16.42 -2.63 1.74
C GLU A 264 16.10 -1.36 0.97
N ASN A 265 17.10 -0.52 0.75
CA ASN A 265 16.94 0.73 0.01
C ASN A 265 16.70 0.43 -1.47
N GLY A 266 15.50 0.74 -1.97
CA GLY A 266 15.10 0.51 -3.36
C GLY A 266 15.57 1.58 -4.33
N GLU A 267 16.07 2.71 -3.83
CA GLU A 267 16.63 3.82 -4.61
C GLU A 267 18.06 3.54 -5.08
N ALA A 268 18.70 2.48 -4.60
CA ALA A 268 20.01 2.01 -5.07
C ALA A 268 20.04 1.72 -6.58
N ARG A 269 18.88 1.58 -7.22
CA ARG A 269 18.73 1.46 -8.69
C ARG A 269 18.87 2.78 -9.45
N MET A 270 18.77 3.94 -8.78
CA MET A 270 18.65 5.26 -9.42
C MET A 270 19.96 6.05 -9.44
N GLN A 271 20.94 5.72 -8.60
CA GLN A 271 22.24 6.41 -8.55
C GLN A 271 23.36 5.39 -8.27
N LYS A 272 24.31 5.26 -9.19
CA LYS A 272 25.44 4.31 -9.10
C LYS A 272 26.38 4.59 -7.91
N ASP A 273 26.31 5.79 -7.34
CA ASP A 273 27.15 6.27 -6.23
C ASP A 273 26.36 6.62 -4.95
N ALA A 274 25.06 6.31 -4.90
CA ALA A 274 24.30 6.55 -3.68
C ALA A 274 24.72 5.55 -2.61
N ASP A 275 25.25 6.08 -1.50
CA ASP A 275 25.41 5.36 -0.25
C ASP A 275 24.13 4.53 -0.01
N ARG A 276 24.25 3.19 0.10
CA ARG A 276 23.13 2.30 0.47
C ARG A 276 22.56 2.57 1.87
N LYS A 277 22.97 3.66 2.49
CA LYS A 277 22.49 4.11 3.78
C LYS A 277 20.99 4.36 3.67
N VAL A 278 20.27 3.72 4.57
CA VAL A 278 18.86 3.97 4.80
C VAL A 278 18.74 5.34 5.45
N TYR A 279 17.90 6.21 4.89
CA TYR A 279 17.64 7.54 5.41
C TYR A 279 16.14 7.80 5.50
N LYS A 280 15.73 8.72 6.37
CA LYS A 280 14.31 9.03 6.58
C LYS A 280 13.69 9.55 5.28
N GLY A 281 12.62 8.90 4.83
CA GLY A 281 11.90 9.21 3.61
C GLY A 281 12.37 8.46 2.36
N CYS A 282 13.38 7.59 2.44
CA CYS A 282 13.80 6.81 1.28
C CYS A 282 12.80 5.68 0.96
N PHE A 283 12.60 5.41 -0.33
CA PHE A 283 11.76 4.31 -0.78
C PHE A 283 12.56 2.99 -0.83
N GLY A 284 11.91 1.90 -0.42
CA GLY A 284 12.55 0.60 -0.37
C GLY A 284 11.60 -0.52 0.00
N TYR A 285 12.15 -1.61 0.52
CA TYR A 285 11.41 -2.84 0.81
C TYR A 285 11.64 -3.29 2.25
N TYR A 286 10.55 -3.43 3.01
CA TYR A 286 10.56 -4.08 4.31
C TYR A 286 10.69 -5.59 4.13
N MET A 287 11.68 -6.18 4.80
CA MET A 287 12.14 -7.54 4.53
C MET A 287 11.69 -8.49 5.65
N LYS A 288 11.08 -9.61 5.25
CA LYS A 288 10.77 -10.74 6.13
C LYS A 288 11.39 -12.02 5.57
N ARG A 289 12.15 -12.74 6.39
CA ARG A 289 12.74 -14.02 5.99
C ARG A 289 11.65 -15.07 5.72
N VAL A 290 11.76 -15.74 4.57
CA VAL A 290 10.83 -16.79 4.13
C VAL A 290 11.58 -18.01 3.60
N GLU A 291 10.84 -19.07 3.30
CA GLU A 291 11.32 -20.31 2.67
C GLU A 291 10.36 -20.69 1.54
N ILE A 292 10.88 -21.38 0.53
CA ILE A 292 10.14 -21.88 -0.65
C ILE A 292 10.23 -23.39 -0.79
#